data_AF-A0A5D4HD22-F1
#
_entry.id   AF-A0A5D4HD22-F1
#
_cell.length_a   1.000
_cell.length_b   1.000
_cell.length_c   1.000
_cell.angle_alpha   90.00
_cell.angle_beta   90.00
_cell.angle_gamma   90.00
#
_symmetry.space_group_name_H-M   'P 1'
#
loop_
_entity.id
_entity.type
_entity.pdbx_description
1 polymer ?
#
loop_
_entity_poly.entity_id
_entity_poly.type
_entity_poly.pdbx_seq_one_letter_code
_entity_poly.pdbx_strand_id
1 'polypeptide(L)'
;MKKLIKLVPMLALLLGLGVYTVNAKMKALQAEKVQTEEDWVLKNHDDDPTDASNYERYNGDISQACGGESEVCGIKAPEDGTTDMPDISPELLAEINAGSETERVFLQPLP
;
A
#
# COMPACT_ATOMS: atom_id res chain seq x y z
N MET A 1 16.94 65.40 30.11
CA MET A 1 17.60 64.09 30.29
C MET A 1 16.58 62.98 30.03
N LYS A 2 16.87 62.06 29.08
CA LYS A 2 16.29 60.70 28.83
C LYS A 2 14.74 60.63 28.75
N LYS A 3 14.15 60.10 27.66
CA LYS A 3 14.20 58.67 27.29
C LYS A 3 14.06 58.49 25.77
N LEU A 4 15.01 57.74 25.21
CA LEU A 4 14.96 57.13 23.88
C LEU A 4 13.88 56.04 23.88
N ILE A 5 12.93 56.10 22.94
CA ILE A 5 12.16 54.92 22.55
C ILE A 5 12.30 54.79 21.03
N LYS A 6 13.13 53.80 20.67
CA LYS A 6 13.43 53.34 19.32
C LYS A 6 12.13 52.85 18.66
N LEU A 7 11.66 53.55 17.64
CA LEU A 7 10.57 53.12 16.77
C LEU A 7 11.16 52.51 15.49
N VAL A 8 11.61 51.26 15.57
CA VAL A 8 11.88 50.38 14.43
C VAL A 8 11.82 48.93 14.98
N PRO A 9 11.22 47.91 14.33
CA PRO A 9 10.51 47.85 13.03
C PRO A 9 9.16 47.09 13.10
N MET A 10 8.08 47.68 12.58
CA MET A 10 6.80 46.98 12.37
C MET A 10 6.81 46.25 11.00
N LEU A 11 7.79 45.36 10.80
CA LEU A 11 8.03 44.67 9.52
C LEU A 11 8.36 43.19 9.69
N ALA A 12 7.88 42.56 10.77
CA ALA A 12 8.16 41.16 11.11
C ALA A 12 6.89 40.27 11.16
N LEU A 13 5.78 40.67 10.52
CA LEU A 13 4.51 39.94 10.61
C LEU A 13 3.97 39.44 9.25
N LEU A 14 4.83 39.24 8.26
CA LEU A 14 4.44 38.67 6.95
C LEU A 14 5.38 37.53 6.51
N LEU A 15 5.77 36.65 7.43
CA LEU A 15 6.53 35.43 7.12
C LEU A 15 5.90 34.20 7.81
N GLY A 16 4.57 34.07 7.73
CA GLY A 16 3.85 33.08 8.55
C GLY A 16 2.87 32.15 7.85
N LEU A 17 2.69 32.20 6.53
CA LEU A 17 1.64 31.39 5.86
C LEU A 17 2.07 30.88 4.48
N GLY A 18 3.26 30.27 4.38
CA GLY A 18 3.83 29.84 3.10
C GLY A 18 4.23 28.38 2.96
N VAL A 19 3.97 27.50 3.95
CA VAL A 19 4.59 26.15 3.93
C VAL A 19 3.70 25.02 4.45
N TYR A 20 2.46 24.89 3.96
CA TYR A 20 1.63 23.70 4.29
C TYR A 20 0.79 23.15 3.13
N THR A 21 1.15 23.41 1.87
CA THR A 21 0.38 22.88 0.72
C THR A 21 1.05 21.74 -0.03
N VAL A 22 2.26 21.31 0.36
CA VAL A 22 3.00 20.28 -0.39
C VAL A 22 2.43 18.87 -0.18
N ASN A 23 1.83 18.57 0.98
CA ASN A 23 1.32 17.23 1.26
C ASN A 23 -0.09 16.92 0.71
N ALA A 24 -0.89 17.94 0.39
CA ALA A 24 -2.25 17.70 -0.12
C ALA A 24 -2.24 17.18 -1.56
N LYS A 25 -1.25 17.58 -2.37
CA LYS A 25 -1.14 17.14 -3.77
C LYS A 25 -0.59 15.72 -3.93
N MET A 26 0.25 15.23 -3.01
CA MET A 26 0.73 13.84 -3.08
C MET A 26 -0.41 12.83 -2.83
N LYS A 27 -1.31 13.10 -1.89
CA LYS A 27 -2.46 12.20 -1.65
C LYS A 27 -3.47 12.22 -2.81
N ALA A 28 -3.63 13.36 -3.49
CA ALA A 28 -4.52 13.47 -4.64
C ALA A 28 -4.01 12.73 -5.89
N LEU A 29 -2.68 12.65 -6.09
CA LEU A 29 -2.08 11.85 -7.18
C LEU A 29 -2.17 10.34 -6.94
N GLN A 30 -2.30 9.89 -5.69
CA GLN A 30 -2.52 8.47 -5.37
C GLN A 30 -3.99 8.06 -5.53
N ALA A 31 -4.93 8.99 -5.37
CA ALA A 31 -6.37 8.72 -5.44
C ALA A 31 -6.92 8.54 -6.87
N GLU A 32 -6.15 8.88 -7.92
CA GLU A 32 -6.62 8.84 -9.31
C GLU A 32 -6.26 7.54 -10.05
N LYS A 33 -5.49 6.64 -9.42
CA LYS A 33 -5.38 5.25 -9.84
C LYS A 33 -6.16 4.39 -8.87
N VAL A 34 -7.47 4.31 -9.08
CA VAL A 34 -8.22 3.12 -8.65
C VAL A 34 -7.70 1.98 -9.52
N GLN A 35 -6.53 1.44 -9.21
CA GLN A 35 -6.11 0.17 -9.76
C GLN A 35 -7.09 -0.83 -9.15
N THR A 36 -7.89 -1.49 -9.98
CA THR A 36 -8.76 -2.56 -9.50
C THR A 36 -7.85 -3.62 -8.92
N GLU A 37 -8.08 -3.96 -7.64
CA GLU A 37 -7.42 -5.12 -7.06
C GLU A 37 -7.96 -6.35 -7.77
N GLU A 38 -7.05 -7.25 -8.10
CA GLU A 38 -7.31 -8.50 -8.78
C GLU A 38 -6.97 -9.64 -7.82
N ASP A 39 -7.59 -10.80 -8.02
CA ASP A 39 -7.33 -12.00 -7.24
C ASP A 39 -6.17 -12.77 -7.89
N TRP A 40 -5.21 -13.18 -7.06
CA TRP A 40 -4.02 -13.91 -7.48
C TRP A 40 -3.83 -15.15 -6.62
N VAL A 41 -3.55 -16.29 -7.24
CA VAL A 41 -3.30 -17.56 -6.53
C VAL A 41 -1.87 -18.03 -6.83
N LEU A 42 -1.22 -18.63 -5.83
CA LEU A 42 0.10 -19.23 -6.01
C LEU A 42 0.00 -20.42 -6.99
N LYS A 43 0.95 -20.48 -7.92
CA LYS A 43 1.05 -21.57 -8.90
C LYS A 43 1.36 -22.91 -8.23
N ASN A 44 2.20 -22.90 -7.20
CA ASN A 44 2.49 -24.05 -6.35
C ASN A 44 2.47 -23.65 -4.87
N HIS A 45 2.00 -24.55 -4.01
CA HIS A 45 1.91 -24.31 -2.56
C HIS A 45 3.26 -24.08 -1.86
N ASP A 46 4.34 -24.68 -2.36
CA ASP A 46 5.69 -24.56 -1.80
C ASP A 46 6.45 -23.32 -2.28
N ASP A 47 5.87 -22.52 -3.18
CA ASP A 47 6.54 -21.34 -3.74
C ASP A 47 6.61 -20.20 -2.72
N ASP A 48 7.62 -19.34 -2.85
CA ASP A 48 7.77 -18.16 -1.98
C ASP A 48 6.59 -17.19 -2.19
N PRO A 49 5.72 -16.96 -1.19
CA PRO A 49 4.56 -16.10 -1.33
C PRO A 49 4.93 -14.62 -1.44
N THR A 50 6.19 -14.25 -1.20
CA THR A 50 6.69 -12.88 -1.33
C THR A 50 7.20 -12.53 -2.72
N ASP A 51 7.32 -13.51 -3.62
CA ASP A 51 7.74 -13.32 -5.01
C ASP A 51 6.51 -13.25 -5.93
N ALA A 52 6.29 -12.08 -6.55
CA ALA A 52 5.17 -11.83 -7.44
C ALA A 52 5.12 -12.79 -8.65
N SER A 53 6.26 -13.31 -9.09
CA SER A 53 6.32 -14.20 -10.24
C SER A 53 5.73 -15.60 -9.97
N ASN A 54 5.51 -15.95 -8.70
CA ASN A 54 4.90 -17.22 -8.29
C ASN A 54 3.37 -17.20 -8.36
N TYR A 55 2.77 -16.05 -8.65
CA TYR A 55 1.32 -15.90 -8.75
C TYR A 55 0.80 -16.00 -10.18
N GLU A 56 -0.44 -16.47 -10.30
CA GLU A 56 -1.25 -16.38 -11.51
C GLU A 56 -2.60 -15.74 -11.20
N ARG A 57 -3.16 -15.04 -12.20
CA ARG A 57 -4.45 -14.37 -12.05
C ARG A 57 -5.57 -15.39 -11.88
N TYR A 58 -6.41 -15.19 -10.87
CA TYR A 58 -7.54 -16.04 -10.59
C TYR A 58 -8.86 -15.34 -10.92
N ASN A 59 -9.65 -15.95 -11.80
CA ASN A 59 -10.97 -15.46 -12.18
C ASN A 59 -12.05 -16.26 -11.43
N GLY A 60 -12.31 -15.88 -10.18
CA GLY A 60 -13.28 -16.55 -9.33
C GLY A 60 -13.33 -15.92 -7.93
N ASP A 61 -14.04 -16.55 -7.01
CA ASP A 61 -13.99 -16.18 -5.59
C ASP A 61 -12.77 -16.85 -4.94
N ILE A 62 -11.70 -16.08 -4.70
CA ILE A 62 -10.47 -16.58 -4.09
C ILE A 62 -10.69 -17.22 -2.72
N SER A 63 -11.71 -16.80 -1.96
CA SER A 63 -12.04 -17.39 -0.66
C SER A 63 -12.59 -18.81 -0.77
N GLN A 64 -13.06 -19.22 -1.95
CA GLN A 64 -13.45 -20.60 -2.21
C GLN A 64 -12.30 -21.47 -2.73
N ALA A 65 -11.30 -20.85 -3.37
CA ALA A 65 -10.10 -21.54 -3.83
C ALA A 65 -9.10 -21.76 -2.68
N CYS A 66 -8.91 -20.72 -1.88
CA CYS A 66 -8.08 -20.68 -0.70
C CYS A 66 -8.97 -20.80 0.53
N GLY A 67 -9.02 -21.99 1.12
CA GLY A 67 -9.85 -22.25 2.31
C GLY A 67 -9.08 -23.01 3.37
N GLY A 68 -8.41 -22.30 4.28
CA GLY A 68 -7.71 -22.87 5.43
C GLY A 68 -7.01 -21.81 6.27
N GLU A 69 -6.08 -22.22 7.14
CA GLU A 69 -5.47 -21.33 8.15
C GLU A 69 -3.94 -21.48 8.26
N SER A 70 -3.27 -22.19 7.34
CA SER A 70 -1.88 -22.62 7.53
C SER A 70 -0.87 -21.90 6.65
N GLU A 71 -1.05 -21.92 5.33
CA GLU A 71 -0.08 -21.38 4.38
C GLU A 71 -0.75 -20.37 3.46
N VAL A 72 0.00 -19.37 3.00
CA VAL A 72 -0.50 -18.41 2.01
C VAL A 72 -0.84 -19.18 0.74
N CYS A 73 -2.03 -18.94 0.22
CA CYS A 73 -2.56 -19.54 -0.99
C CYS A 73 -2.74 -18.51 -2.10
N GLY A 74 -3.13 -17.29 -1.72
CA GLY A 74 -3.38 -16.24 -2.68
C GLY A 74 -3.49 -14.86 -2.04
N ILE A 75 -3.49 -13.84 -2.89
CA ILE A 75 -3.51 -12.44 -2.50
C ILE A 75 -4.49 -11.62 -3.34
N LYS A 76 -4.96 -10.50 -2.78
CA LYS A 76 -5.59 -9.40 -3.52
C LYS A 76 -4.61 -8.26 -3.68
N ALA A 77 -4.32 -7.94 -4.93
CA ALA A 77 -3.38 -6.89 -5.29
C ALA A 77 -3.73 -6.31 -6.67
N PRO A 78 -3.46 -5.03 -6.91
CA PRO A 78 -3.49 -4.51 -8.27
C PRO A 78 -2.41 -5.19 -9.12
N GLU A 79 -2.58 -5.15 -10.43
CA GLU A 79 -1.50 -5.53 -11.35
C GLU A 79 -0.35 -4.51 -11.30
N ASP A 80 0.89 -4.98 -11.47
CA ASP A 80 2.10 -4.14 -11.54
C ASP A 80 2.13 -3.17 -12.74
N GLY A 81 1.23 -3.39 -13.70
CA GLY A 81 1.07 -2.59 -14.91
C GLY A 81 2.12 -2.86 -15.99
N THR A 82 2.96 -3.89 -15.83
CA THR A 82 4.04 -4.18 -16.79
C THR A 82 4.23 -5.66 -17.13
N THR A 83 3.88 -6.58 -16.23
CA THR A 83 4.22 -8.00 -16.37
C THR A 83 3.07 -8.99 -16.14
N ASP A 84 1.82 -8.51 -15.99
CA ASP A 84 0.67 -9.37 -15.62
C ASP A 84 0.96 -10.13 -14.32
N MET A 85 1.55 -9.42 -13.35
CA MET A 85 1.90 -9.90 -12.02
C MET A 85 1.27 -8.99 -10.96
N PRO A 86 1.05 -9.48 -9.74
CA PRO A 86 0.59 -8.64 -8.64
C PRO A 86 1.65 -7.61 -8.25
N ASP A 87 1.24 -6.37 -8.01
CA ASP A 87 2.05 -5.36 -7.34
C ASP A 87 2.09 -5.66 -5.83
N ILE A 88 3.14 -6.36 -5.40
CA ILE A 88 3.38 -6.63 -3.98
C ILE A 88 3.97 -5.37 -3.32
N SER A 89 3.08 -4.51 -2.85
CA SER A 89 3.46 -3.31 -2.10
C SER A 89 4.15 -3.68 -0.78
N PRO A 90 4.95 -2.78 -0.17
CA PRO A 90 5.56 -3.04 1.13
C PRO A 90 4.57 -3.38 2.24
N GLU A 91 3.35 -2.82 2.19
CA GLU A 91 2.28 -3.13 3.14
C GLU A 91 1.74 -4.55 2.92
N LEU A 92 1.51 -4.95 1.66
CA LEU A 92 1.06 -6.31 1.35
C LEU A 92 2.14 -7.34 1.69
N LEU A 93 3.41 -7.03 1.42
CA LEU A 93 4.55 -7.86 1.82
C LEU A 93 4.59 -8.09 3.34
N ALA A 94 4.28 -7.06 4.14
CA ALA A 94 4.20 -7.20 5.59
C ALA A 94 3.04 -8.11 6.03
N GLU A 95 1.89 -8.04 5.36
CA GLU A 95 0.74 -8.93 5.61
C GLU A 95 1.07 -10.38 5.25
N ILE A 96 1.69 -10.63 4.08
CA ILE A 96 2.14 -11.96 3.67
C ILE A 96 3.10 -12.55 4.72
N ASN A 97 4.09 -11.78 5.16
CA ASN A 97 5.07 -12.23 6.15
C ASN A 97 4.49 -12.41 7.57
N ALA A 98 3.34 -11.80 7.87
CA ALA A 98 2.67 -12.04 9.14
C ALA A 98 2.08 -13.45 9.23
N GLY A 99 1.82 -14.09 8.07
CA GLY A 99 1.33 -15.47 8.00
C GLY A 99 -0.07 -15.66 8.57
N SER A 100 -0.90 -14.63 8.51
CA SER A 100 -2.29 -14.64 9.00
C SER A 100 -3.23 -14.14 7.92
N GLU A 101 -4.45 -14.68 7.90
CA GLU A 101 -5.49 -14.23 6.96
C GLU A 101 -5.81 -12.74 7.17
N THR A 102 -5.89 -12.00 6.08
CA THR A 102 -6.30 -10.59 6.05
C THR A 102 -7.38 -10.40 4.98
N GLU A 103 -7.88 -9.18 4.79
CA GLU A 103 -8.77 -8.89 3.65
C GLU A 103 -8.07 -9.11 2.29
N ARG A 104 -6.73 -9.17 2.28
CA ARG A 104 -5.90 -9.31 1.09
C ARG A 104 -5.04 -10.56 1.04
N VAL A 105 -4.85 -11.28 2.13
CA VAL A 105 -4.05 -12.51 2.19
C VAL A 105 -4.96 -13.67 2.55
N PHE A 106 -5.02 -14.66 1.67
CA PHE A 106 -5.88 -15.84 1.81
C PHE A 106 -5.01 -17.06 2.09
N LEU A 107 -5.45 -17.89 3.04
CA LEU A 107 -4.72 -19.06 3.50
C LEU A 107 -5.37 -20.36 3.00
N GLN A 108 -4.58 -21.44 2.96
CA GLN A 108 -5.02 -22.80 2.72
C GLN A 108 -4.54 -23.75 3.82
N PRO A 109 -5.15 -24.95 3.96
CA PRO A 109 -4.70 -25.97 4.89
C PRO A 109 -3.38 -26.57 4.38
N LEU A 110 -2.58 -27.13 5.28
CA LEU A 110 -1.44 -27.95 4.90
C LEU A 110 -1.92 -29.18 4.09
N PRO A 111 -1.17 -29.59 3.04
CA PRO A 111 -1.48 -30.77 2.23
C PRO A 111 -1.40 -32.10 3.00
#